data_AF-A0A849R7U3-F1
#
_entry.id   AF-A0A849R7U3-F1
#
_cell.length_a   1.000
_cell.length_b   1.000
_cell.length_c   1.000
_cell.angle_alpha   90.00
_cell.angle_beta   90.00
_cell.angle_gamma   90.00
#
_symmetry.space_group_name_H-M   'P 1'
#
loop_
_entity.id
_entity.type
_entity.pdbx_description
1 polymer ?
#
loop_
_entity_poly.entity_id
_entity_poly.type
_entity_poly.pdbx_seq_one_letter_code
_entity_poly.pdbx_strand_id
1 'polypeptide(L)'
;MTDWTVDRKARIAYSYERFAQAKIFVFRKWCDQAKDRGLLPPADLSGSCKYGSLFMNQVFGGAIYGHYEHQYNFIGGRIVDLSHDAIDVGRITNPYLHEPDFFAIPEKRASLNSCLPRVEGWVIEFLAGIED
;
A
#
# COMPACT_ATOMS: atom_id res chain seq x y z
N MET A 1 14.55 2.98 -13.48
CA MET A 1 13.09 2.77 -13.33
C MET A 1 12.87 1.81 -12.19
N THR A 2 11.98 2.14 -11.27
CA THR A 2 11.80 1.37 -10.03
C THR A 2 11.16 0.00 -10.31
N ASP A 3 11.76 -1.08 -9.82
CA ASP A 3 11.16 -2.41 -9.80
C ASP A 3 10.49 -2.62 -8.44
N TRP A 4 9.20 -2.92 -8.46
CA TRP A 4 8.37 -3.06 -7.26
C TRP A 4 8.24 -4.51 -6.80
N THR A 5 8.66 -5.47 -7.62
CA THR A 5 8.52 -6.91 -7.36
C THR A 5 9.73 -7.51 -6.66
N VAL A 6 10.83 -6.76 -6.58
CA VAL A 6 12.04 -7.13 -5.82
C VAL A 6 11.86 -6.90 -4.33
N ASP A 7 12.43 -7.79 -3.52
CA ASP A 7 12.44 -7.68 -2.07
C ASP A 7 13.31 -6.49 -1.63
N ARG A 8 12.71 -5.57 -0.86
CA ARG A 8 13.34 -4.35 -0.38
C ARG A 8 13.66 -4.41 1.10
N LYS A 9 14.73 -3.73 1.46
CA LYS A 9 15.10 -3.51 2.86
C LYS A 9 14.06 -2.63 3.56
N ALA A 10 13.60 -3.11 4.71
CA ALA A 10 12.72 -2.35 5.59
C ALA A 10 13.43 -1.14 6.22
N ARG A 11 12.70 -0.04 6.43
CA ARG A 11 13.16 1.09 7.26
C ARG A 11 12.96 0.78 8.74
N ILE A 12 11.85 0.12 9.07
CA ILE A 12 11.57 -0.40 10.40
C ILE A 12 11.06 -1.84 10.30
N ALA A 13 11.32 -2.66 11.33
CA ALA A 13 10.85 -4.04 11.36
C ALA A 13 9.31 -4.13 11.34
N TYR A 14 8.79 -5.07 10.56
CA TYR A 14 7.37 -5.41 10.56
C TYR A 14 6.96 -6.09 11.89
N SER A 15 5.82 -5.68 12.43
CA SER A 15 5.11 -6.36 13.53
C SER A 15 3.60 -6.15 13.37
N TYR A 16 2.78 -6.95 14.03
CA TYR A 16 1.32 -6.76 14.00
C TYR A 16 0.88 -5.42 14.60
N GLU A 17 1.57 -4.97 15.64
CA GLU A 17 1.33 -3.65 16.24
C GLU A 17 1.59 -2.52 15.25
N ARG A 18 2.75 -2.54 14.58
CA ARG A 18 3.12 -1.54 13.57
C ARG A 18 2.23 -1.61 12.34
N PHE A 19 1.78 -2.82 11.98
CA PHE A 19 0.76 -2.99 10.94
C PHE A 19 -0.57 -2.31 11.31
N ALA A 20 -1.04 -2.48 12.55
CA ALA A 20 -2.26 -1.83 13.02
C ALA A 20 -2.12 -0.30 13.03
N GLN A 21 -0.97 0.22 13.49
CA GLN A 21 -0.65 1.66 13.44
C GLN A 21 -0.65 2.17 11.99
N ALA A 22 0.03 1.46 11.08
CA ALA A 22 0.07 1.78 9.66
C ALA A 22 -1.33 1.81 9.03
N LYS A 23 -2.19 0.85 9.38
CA LYS A 23 -3.57 0.80 8.89
C LYS A 23 -4.40 2.01 9.32
N ILE A 24 -4.34 2.36 10.60
CA ILE A 24 -5.02 3.56 11.12
C ILE A 24 -4.49 4.82 10.43
N PHE A 25 -3.17 4.94 10.31
CA PHE A 25 -2.52 6.08 9.68
C PHE A 25 -2.92 6.24 8.21
N VAL A 26 -2.81 5.17 7.41
CA VAL A 26 -3.15 5.20 5.99
C VAL A 26 -4.64 5.49 5.79
N PHE A 27 -5.53 4.96 6.64
CA PHE A 27 -6.96 5.29 6.55
C PHE A 27 -7.22 6.78 6.77
N ARG A 28 -6.58 7.41 7.76
CA ARG A 28 -6.67 8.87 7.97
C ARG A 28 -6.21 9.64 6.74
N LYS A 29 -5.06 9.26 6.16
CA LYS A 29 -4.54 9.89 4.93
C LYS A 29 -5.43 9.67 3.72
N TRP A 30 -6.11 8.52 3.65
CA TRP A 30 -7.08 8.22 2.60
C TRP A 30 -8.31 9.14 2.70
N CYS A 31 -8.81 9.37 3.92
CA CYS A 31 -9.86 10.34 4.19
C CYS A 31 -9.43 11.77 3.85
N ASP A 32 -8.22 12.19 4.22
CA ASP A 32 -7.68 13.50 3.87
C ASP A 32 -7.62 13.69 2.35
N GLN A 33 -7.18 12.65 1.62
CA GLN A 33 -7.12 12.69 0.16
C GLN A 33 -8.50 12.78 -0.50
N ALA A 34 -9.53 12.13 0.06
CA ALA A 34 -10.90 12.27 -0.41
C ALA A 34 -11.40 13.70 -0.19
N LYS A 35 -11.13 14.28 0.98
CA LYS A 35 -11.47 15.65 1.33
C LYS A 35 -10.82 16.67 0.39
N ASP A 36 -9.52 16.52 0.09
CA ASP A 36 -8.79 17.38 -0.85
C ASP A 36 -9.42 17.38 -2.27
N ARG A 37 -10.12 16.31 -2.62
CA ARG A 37 -10.83 16.13 -3.90
C ARG A 37 -12.30 16.57 -3.86
N GLY A 38 -12.77 17.09 -2.72
CA GLY A 38 -14.19 17.43 -2.52
C GLY A 38 -15.11 16.22 -2.49
N LEU A 39 -14.59 15.03 -2.16
CA LEU A 39 -15.36 13.79 -2.04
C LEU A 39 -15.74 13.52 -0.58
N LEU A 40 -16.75 12.67 -0.39
CA LEU A 40 -17.09 12.17 0.95
C LEU A 40 -15.96 11.28 1.49
N PRO A 41 -15.72 11.30 2.82
CA PRO A 41 -14.77 10.38 3.44
C PRO A 41 -15.16 8.91 3.15
N PRO A 42 -14.20 8.06 2.75
CA PRO A 42 -14.46 6.65 2.52
C PRO A 42 -14.79 5.93 3.85
N ALA A 43 -15.64 4.91 3.77
CA ALA A 43 -16.04 4.12 4.95
C ALA A 43 -14.95 3.14 5.40
N ASP A 44 -14.07 2.74 4.49
CA ASP A 44 -12.97 1.79 4.69
C ASP A 44 -11.80 2.11 3.74
N LEU A 45 -10.89 1.16 3.55
CA LEU A 45 -9.73 1.27 2.66
C LEU A 45 -10.03 0.88 1.21
N SER A 46 -11.30 0.86 0.78
CA SER A 46 -11.66 0.57 -0.60
C SER A 46 -10.95 1.52 -1.58
N GLY A 47 -10.41 0.96 -2.65
CA GLY A 47 -9.63 1.64 -3.68
C GLY A 47 -8.24 2.10 -3.24
N SER A 48 -7.82 1.83 -1.99
CA SER A 48 -6.53 2.31 -1.48
C SER A 48 -5.36 1.37 -1.76
N CYS A 49 -5.59 0.18 -2.33
CA CYS A 49 -4.58 -0.89 -2.47
C CYS A 49 -3.25 -0.39 -3.06
N LYS A 50 -3.32 0.50 -4.06
CA LYS A 50 -2.14 1.13 -4.67
C LYS A 50 -1.32 1.97 -3.69
N TYR A 51 -1.97 2.83 -2.93
CA TYR A 51 -1.30 3.68 -1.95
C TYR A 51 -0.84 2.88 -0.75
N GLY A 52 -1.69 1.96 -0.28
CA GLY A 52 -1.39 1.07 0.84
C GLY A 52 -0.16 0.21 0.57
N SER A 53 -0.07 -0.44 -0.60
CA SER A 53 1.06 -1.32 -0.88
C SER A 53 2.37 -0.56 -1.11
N LEU A 54 2.31 0.64 -1.70
CA LEU A 54 3.48 1.52 -1.82
C LEU A 54 3.96 1.98 -0.45
N PHE A 55 3.04 2.39 0.43
CA PHE A 55 3.36 2.82 1.79
C PHE A 55 4.01 1.69 2.58
N MET A 56 3.38 0.51 2.62
CA MET A 56 3.91 -0.65 3.33
C MET A 56 5.28 -1.08 2.79
N ASN A 57 5.47 -1.03 1.47
CA ASN A 57 6.77 -1.33 0.84
C ASN A 57 7.87 -0.35 1.29
N GLN A 58 7.55 0.94 1.37
CA GLN A 58 8.51 1.96 1.77
C GLN A 58 8.87 1.92 3.26
N VAL A 59 7.93 1.51 4.13
CA VAL A 59 8.14 1.41 5.58
C VAL A 59 8.78 0.08 5.97
N PHE A 60 8.18 -1.02 5.55
CA PHE A 60 8.47 -2.37 6.03
C PHE A 60 9.24 -3.23 5.01
N GLY A 61 9.54 -2.70 3.82
CA GLY A 61 10.29 -3.42 2.79
C GLY A 61 9.43 -4.46 2.04
N GLY A 62 10.05 -5.56 1.64
CA GLY A 62 9.36 -6.62 0.88
C GLY A 62 9.19 -6.28 -0.60
N ALA A 63 8.38 -7.11 -1.27
CA ALA A 63 7.95 -6.92 -2.64
C ALA A 63 6.47 -6.47 -2.70
N ILE A 64 6.05 -5.90 -3.83
CA ILE A 64 4.65 -5.65 -4.17
C ILE A 64 4.20 -6.71 -5.16
N TYR A 65 3.19 -7.48 -4.78
CA TYR A 65 2.54 -8.52 -5.59
C TYR A 65 1.11 -8.09 -5.93
N GLY A 66 0.45 -8.85 -6.80
CA GLY A 66 -0.90 -8.58 -7.26
C GLY A 66 -1.12 -8.79 -8.75
N HIS A 67 -2.26 -8.32 -9.21
CA HIS A 67 -2.81 -8.41 -10.56
C HIS A 67 -3.65 -7.15 -10.86
N TYR A 68 -4.40 -7.15 -11.97
CA TYR A 68 -5.11 -5.95 -12.43
C TYR A 68 -6.18 -5.40 -11.46
N GLU A 69 -6.77 -6.24 -10.60
CA GLU A 69 -7.80 -5.81 -9.63
C GLU A 69 -7.21 -5.41 -8.28
N HIS A 70 -6.15 -6.07 -7.83
CA HIS A 70 -5.60 -5.85 -6.49
C HIS A 70 -4.08 -5.91 -6.44
N GLN A 71 -3.51 -5.14 -5.52
CA GLN A 71 -2.08 -5.21 -5.19
C GLN A 71 -1.86 -5.16 -3.67
N TYR A 72 -0.88 -5.94 -3.22
CA TYR A 72 -0.56 -6.17 -1.81
C TYR A 72 0.96 -6.34 -1.65
N ASN A 73 1.45 -6.54 -0.42
CA ASN A 73 2.86 -6.75 -0.14
C ASN A 73 3.18 -8.20 0.23
N PHE A 74 4.35 -8.65 -0.19
CA PHE A 74 4.95 -9.88 0.30
C PHE A 74 6.18 -9.52 1.15
N ILE A 75 6.10 -9.69 2.47
CA ILE A 75 7.11 -9.24 3.43
C ILE A 75 7.54 -10.43 4.29
N GLY A 76 8.80 -10.82 4.22
CA GLY A 76 9.35 -11.92 5.03
C GLY A 76 8.58 -13.24 4.85
N GLY A 77 8.15 -13.55 3.63
CA GLY A 77 7.40 -14.78 3.32
C GLY A 77 5.89 -14.70 3.60
N ARG A 78 5.34 -13.51 3.89
CA ARG A 78 3.93 -13.33 4.28
C ARG A 78 3.20 -12.37 3.37
N ILE A 79 1.95 -12.68 3.06
CA ILE A 79 1.00 -11.73 2.46
C ILE A 79 0.65 -10.68 3.53
N VAL A 80 0.82 -9.42 3.16
CA VAL A 80 0.51 -8.25 3.99
C VAL A 80 -0.30 -7.27 3.14
N ASP A 81 -1.52 -6.99 3.58
CA ASP A 81 -2.47 -6.15 2.85
C ASP A 81 -3.25 -5.26 3.82
N LEU A 82 -3.09 -3.94 3.70
CA LEU A 82 -3.82 -2.99 4.55
C LEU A 82 -5.32 -2.99 4.27
N SER A 83 -5.71 -3.26 3.02
CA SER A 83 -7.09 -3.24 2.52
C SER A 83 -7.76 -4.62 2.58
N HIS A 84 -7.17 -5.60 3.29
CA HIS A 84 -7.68 -6.97 3.33
C HIS A 84 -9.14 -7.14 3.82
N ASP A 85 -9.65 -6.17 4.59
CA ASP A 85 -11.02 -6.10 5.10
C ASP A 85 -11.88 -5.03 4.39
N ALA A 86 -11.36 -4.39 3.35
CA ALA A 86 -12.12 -3.46 2.54
C ALA A 86 -13.19 -4.20 1.72
N ILE A 87 -14.34 -3.57 1.56
CA ILE A 87 -15.51 -4.17 0.88
C ILE A 87 -15.19 -4.56 -0.56
N ASP A 88 -14.39 -3.77 -1.28
CA ASP A 88 -14.01 -4.06 -2.66
C ASP A 88 -13.09 -5.28 -2.75
N VAL A 89 -12.08 -5.41 -1.88
CA VAL A 89 -11.18 -6.57 -1.82
C VAL A 89 -11.95 -7.85 -1.50
N GLY A 90 -12.93 -7.78 -0.59
CA GLY A 90 -13.80 -8.91 -0.26
C GLY A 90 -14.68 -9.41 -1.41
N ARG A 91 -14.82 -8.64 -2.50
CA ARG A 91 -15.57 -9.01 -3.71
C ARG A 91 -14.70 -9.56 -4.84
N ILE A 92 -13.38 -9.47 -4.71
CA ILE A 92 -12.45 -9.95 -5.74
C ILE A 92 -12.33 -11.47 -5.67
N THR A 93 -12.36 -12.13 -6.82
CA THR A 93 -12.06 -13.56 -6.89
C THR A 93 -10.55 -13.74 -6.91
N ASN A 94 -10.01 -14.51 -5.95
CA ASN A 94 -8.56 -14.71 -5.76
C ASN A 94 -7.76 -13.40 -5.56
N PRO A 95 -8.06 -12.58 -4.54
CA PRO A 95 -7.42 -11.27 -4.34
C PRO A 95 -5.90 -11.33 -4.16
N TYR A 96 -5.35 -12.50 -3.83
CA TYR A 96 -3.93 -12.71 -3.62
C TYR A 96 -3.23 -13.43 -4.79
N LEU A 97 -3.88 -13.56 -5.94
CA LEU A 97 -3.20 -13.98 -7.17
C LEU A 97 -2.06 -13.00 -7.49
N HIS A 98 -0.90 -13.52 -7.86
CA HIS A 98 0.22 -12.70 -8.33
C HIS A 98 0.51 -12.99 -9.80
N GLU A 99 0.44 -11.94 -10.61
CA GLU A 99 0.81 -11.94 -12.02
C GLU A 99 2.07 -11.06 -12.17
N PRO A 100 3.28 -11.63 -12.23
CA PRO A 100 4.53 -10.86 -12.28
C PRO A 100 4.58 -9.84 -13.43
N ASP A 101 4.07 -10.25 -14.60
CA ASP A 101 4.06 -9.42 -15.81
C ASP A 101 3.20 -8.16 -15.67
N PHE A 102 2.21 -8.16 -14.76
CA PHE A 102 1.38 -6.99 -14.49
C PHE A 102 2.21 -5.77 -14.08
N PHE A 103 3.28 -5.97 -13.29
CA PHE A 103 4.15 -4.89 -12.83
C PHE A 103 5.22 -4.50 -13.87
N ALA A 104 5.41 -5.31 -14.92
CA ALA A 104 6.28 -4.98 -16.04
C ALA A 104 5.63 -3.98 -17.02
N ILE A 105 4.30 -3.86 -17.02
CA ILE A 105 3.54 -2.94 -17.88
C ILE A 105 3.97 -1.48 -17.64
N PRO A 106 4.43 -0.73 -18.66
CA PRO A 106 4.93 0.64 -18.51
C PRO A 106 3.94 1.59 -17.84
N GLU A 107 2.66 1.52 -18.19
CA GLU A 107 1.58 2.34 -17.65
C GLU A 107 1.36 2.05 -16.17
N LYS A 108 1.46 0.77 -15.78
CA LYS A 108 1.38 0.38 -14.36
C LYS A 108 2.54 0.98 -13.58
N ARG A 109 3.76 0.88 -14.10
CA ARG A 109 4.95 1.48 -13.46
C ARG A 109 4.83 3.00 -13.36
N ALA A 110 4.37 3.67 -14.41
CA ALA A 110 4.12 5.11 -14.41
C ALA A 110 3.07 5.51 -13.37
N SER A 111 1.97 4.73 -13.26
CA SER A 111 0.90 4.95 -12.27
C SER A 111 1.36 4.78 -10.83
N LEU A 112 2.28 3.85 -10.57
CA LEU A 112 2.90 3.69 -9.24
C LEU A 112 3.85 4.85 -8.94
N ASN A 113 4.70 5.21 -9.90
CA ASN A 113 5.66 6.30 -9.74
C ASN A 113 5.00 7.67 -9.54
N SER A 114 3.86 7.93 -10.18
CA SER A 114 3.13 9.18 -9.97
C SER A 114 2.51 9.31 -8.58
N CYS A 115 2.31 8.19 -7.87
CA CYS A 115 1.80 8.18 -6.51
C CYS A 115 2.90 8.34 -5.46
N LEU A 116 4.17 8.07 -5.83
CA LEU A 116 5.28 8.02 -4.88
C LEU A 116 5.52 9.30 -4.10
N PRO A 117 5.54 10.51 -4.69
CA PRO A 117 5.85 11.72 -3.92
C PRO A 117 4.89 11.94 -2.75
N ARG A 118 3.61 11.56 -2.92
CA ARG A 118 2.62 11.62 -1.85
C ARG A 118 2.87 10.57 -0.78
N VAL A 119 3.13 9.32 -1.20
CA VAL A 119 3.43 8.23 -0.28
C VAL A 119 4.71 8.49 0.51
N GLU A 120 5.73 9.11 -0.08
CA GLU A 120 6.96 9.49 0.62
C GLU A 120 6.68 10.48 1.75
N GLY A 121 5.83 11.49 1.52
CA GLY A 121 5.37 12.39 2.57
C GLY A 121 4.66 11.65 3.72
N TRP A 122 3.80 10.68 3.38
CA TRP A 122 3.13 9.83 4.37
C TRP A 122 4.11 8.97 5.17
N VAL A 123 5.13 8.40 4.52
CA VAL A 123 6.16 7.59 5.17
C VAL A 123 6.97 8.43 6.16
N ILE A 124 7.36 9.65 5.79
CA ILE A 124 8.10 10.56 6.67
C ILE A 124 7.28 10.87 7.93
N GLU A 125 6.02 11.25 7.76
CA GLU A 125 5.13 11.58 8.87
C GLU A 125 4.87 10.37 9.78
N PHE A 126 4.67 9.18 9.20
CA PHE A 126 4.45 7.96 9.97
C PHE A 126 5.67 7.58 10.82
N LEU A 127 6.87 7.65 10.25
CA LEU A 127 8.11 7.32 10.96
C LEU A 127 8.38 8.30 12.10
N ALA A 128 8.15 9.60 11.87
CA ALA A 128 8.28 10.61 12.93
C ALA A 128 7.34 10.32 14.11
N GLY A 129 6.10 9.87 13.85
CA GLY A 129 5.13 9.55 14.91
C GLY A 129 5.34 8.23 15.64
N ILE A 130 6.36 7.43 15.28
CA ILE A 130 6.73 6.17 15.97
C ILE A 130 7.96 6.35 16.88
N GLU A 131 8.75 7.40 16.67
CA GLU A 131 9.94 7.69 17.46
C GLU A 131 9.64 8.48 18.75
N ASP A 132 8.41 8.99 18.90
CA ASP A 132 7.86 9.62 20.11
C ASP A 132 7.12 8.61 21.01
#